data_AF-A0A945YJB4-F1
#
_entry.id   AF-A0A945YJB4-F1
#
_cell.length_a   1.000
_cell.length_b   1.000
_cell.length_c   1.000
_cell.angle_alpha   90.00
_cell.angle_beta   90.00
_cell.angle_gamma   90.00
#
_symmetry.space_group_name_H-M   'P 1'
#
loop_
_entity.id
_entity.type
_entity.pdbx_description
1 polymer ?
#
loop_
_entity_poly.entity_id
_entity_poly.type
_entity_poly.pdbx_seq_one_letter_code
_entity_poly.pdbx_strand_id
1 'polypeptide(L)' 'MEDLLTALALVFVIEGVLYALFPTKMRQLIVRMLDFPDKSLRNSGLIAICVGVAFVWLIRG' A
#
# COMPACT_ATOMS: atom_id res chain seq x y z
N MET A 1 -14.98 -13.91 6.62
CA MET A 1 -15.26 -12.46 6.67
C MET A 1 -14.34 -11.75 7.66
N GLU A 2 -14.00 -12.39 8.78
CA GLU A 2 -13.06 -11.85 9.79
C GLU A 2 -11.69 -11.51 9.19
N ASP A 3 -11.16 -12.34 8.28
CA ASP A 3 -9.86 -12.08 7.65
C ASP A 3 -9.76 -10.76 6.89
N LEU A 4 -10.84 -10.36 6.20
CA LEU A 4 -10.88 -9.10 5.45
C LEU A 4 -10.84 -7.93 6.42
N LEU A 5 -11.57 -8.04 7.54
CA LEU A 5 -11.64 -7.02 8.56
C LEU A 5 -10.30 -6.90 9.31
N THR A 6 -9.65 -8.03 9.58
CA THR A 6 -8.29 -8.08 10.14
C THR A 6 -7.26 -7.48 9.18
N ALA A 7 -7.31 -7.81 7.89
CA ALA A 7 -6.43 -7.23 6.89
C ALA A 7 -6.59 -5.71 6.79
N LEU A 8 -7.83 -5.22 6.81
CA LEU A 8 -8.14 -3.79 6.84
C LEU A 8 -7.55 -3.12 8.10
N ALA A 9 -7.76 -3.72 9.27
CA ALA A 9 -7.22 -3.20 10.53
C ALA A 9 -5.69 -3.13 10.50
N LEU A 10 -5.01 -4.16 9.96
CA LEU A 10 -3.57 -4.17 9.80
C LEU A 10 -3.07 -3.07 8.86
N VAL A 11 -3.77 -2.82 7.74
CA VAL A 11 -3.44 -1.71 6.84
C VAL A 11 -3.48 -0.37 7.59
N PHE A 12 -4.53 -0.13 8.38
CA PHE A 12 -4.62 1.09 9.20
C PHE A 12 -3.50 1.21 10.23
N VAL A 13 -3.15 0.10 10.90
CA VAL A 13 -2.05 0.09 11.87
C VAL A 13 -0.72 0.42 11.17
N ILE A 14 -0.43 -0.23 10.04
CA ILE A 14 0.83 -0.03 9.31
C ILE A 14 0.92 1.41 8.80
N GLU A 15 -0.13 1.92 8.15
CA GLU A 15 -0.18 3.32 7.70
C GLU A 15 -0.01 4.28 8.88
N GLY A 16 -0.75 4.08 9.98
CA GLY A 16 -0.68 4.92 11.17
C GLY A 16 0.72 4.95 11.80
N VAL A 17 1.39 3.81 11.90
CA VAL A 17 2.78 3.72 12.39
C VAL A 17 3.73 4.48 11.48
N LEU A 18 3.58 4.35 10.16
CA LEU A 18 4.43 5.07 9.21
C LEU A 18 4.24 6.59 9.29
N TYR A 19 2.99 7.08 9.43
CA TYR A 19 2.74 8.50 9.63
C TYR A 19 3.27 9.02 10.98
N ALA A 20 3.15 8.22 12.05
CA ALA A 20 3.60 8.60 13.38
C ALA A 20 5.14 8.64 13.50
N LEU A 21 5.83 7.64 12.95
CA LEU A 21 7.30 7.54 13.03
C LEU A 21 8.02 8.36 11.97
N PHE A 22 7.45 8.46 10.76
CA PHE A 22 8.12 9.08 9.60
C PHE A 22 7.24 10.11 8.87
N PRO A 23 6.69 11.13 9.56
CA PRO A 23 5.74 12.07 8.97
C PRO A 23 6.35 12.86 7.80
N THR A 24 7.61 13.30 7.93
CA THR A 24 8.30 14.06 6.88
C THR A 24 8.56 13.24 5.62
N LYS A 25 8.89 11.95 5.78
CA LYS A 25 9.13 11.05 4.64
C LYS A 25 7.84 10.78 3.88
N MET A 26 6.74 10.54 4.59
CA MET A 26 5.43 10.36 3.99
C MET A 26 4.98 11.59 3.19
N ARG A 27 5.14 12.79 3.76
CA ARG A 27 4.82 14.02 3.03
C ARG A 27 5.67 14.18 1.76
N GLN A 28 6.96 13.86 1.82
CA GLN A 28 7.84 13.91 0.64
C GLN A 28 7.44 12.89 -0.44
N LEU A 29 7.01 11.69 -0.04
CA LEU A 29 6.50 10.68 -0.98
C LEU A 29 5.27 11.19 -1.73
N ILE A 30 4.30 11.75 -1.01
CA ILE A 30 3.08 12.32 -1.61
C ILE A 30 3.43 13.43 -2.61
N VAL A 31 4.32 14.36 -2.24
CA VAL A 31 4.74 15.44 -3.16
C VAL A 31 5.39 14.87 -4.42
N ARG A 32 6.26 13.85 -4.28
CA ARG A 32 6.86 13.20 -5.45
C ARG A 32 5.84 12.50 -6.33
N MET A 33 4.80 11.91 -5.75
CA MET A 33 3.73 11.24 -6.51
C MET A 33 2.97 12.21 -7.43
N LEU A 34 2.90 13.50 -7.10
CA LEU A 34 2.26 14.51 -7.94
C LEU A 34 3.02 14.75 -9.26
N ASP A 35 4.33 14.50 -9.29
CA ASP A 35 5.15 14.64 -10.49
C ASP A 35 5.10 13.41 -11.41
N PHE A 36 4.53 12.28 -10.95
CA PHE A 36 4.42 11.09 -11.79
C PHE A 36 3.23 11.20 -12.75
N PRO A 37 3.40 10.83 -14.04
CA PRO A 37 2.27 10.75 -14.95
C PRO A 37 1.29 9.66 -14.50
N ASP A 38 -0.02 9.91 -14.63
CA ASP A 38 -1.09 8.99 -14.20
C ASP A 38 -0.90 7.57 -14.71
N LYS A 39 -0.37 7.41 -15.93
CA LYS A 39 -0.10 6.12 -16.53
C LYS A 39 0.95 5.31 -15.76
N SER A 40 1.99 5.97 -15.24
CA SER A 40 3.02 5.31 -14.43
C SER A 40 2.45 4.89 -13.08
N LEU A 41 1.67 5.77 -12.43
CA LEU A 41 1.03 5.47 -11.15
C LEU A 41 0.02 4.32 -11.25
N ARG A 42 -0.75 4.28 -12.34
CA ARG A 42 -1.66 3.16 -12.64
C ARG A 42 -0.90 1.85 -12.84
N ASN A 43 0.19 1.88 -13.61
CA ASN A 43 1.00 0.68 -13.84
C ASN A 43 1.64 0.17 -12.56
N SER A 44 2.18 1.04 -11.70
CA SER A 44 2.71 0.62 -10.40
C SER A 44 1.63 0.05 -9.49
N GLY A 45 0.41 0.62 -9.52
CA GLY A 45 -0.74 0.08 -8.79
C GLY A 45 -1.14 -1.31 -9.26
N LEU A 46 -1.20 -1.53 -10.58
CA LEU A 46 -1.47 -2.85 -11.15
C LEU A 46 -0.42 -3.89 -10.74
N ILE A 47 0.86 -3.53 -10.78
CA ILE A 47 1.95 -4.41 -10.34
C ILE A 47 1.78 -4.74 -8.85
N ALA A 48 1.51 -3.74 -8.00
CA ALA A 48 1.29 -3.95 -6.57
C ALA A 48 0.10 -4.89 -6.29
N ILE A 49 -0.99 -4.76 -7.04
CA ILE A 49 -2.16 -5.67 -6.95
C ILE A 49 -1.75 -7.10 -7.33
N CYS A 50 -1.08 -7.30 -8.47
CA CYS A 50 -0.65 -8.62 -8.91
C CYS A 50 0.27 -9.30 -7.89
N VAL A 51 1.23 -8.54 -7.34
CA VAL A 51 2.14 -9.03 -6.30
C VAL A 51 1.38 -9.37 -5.02
N GLY A 52 0.46 -8.50 -4.58
CA GLY A 52 -0.38 -8.76 -3.40
C GLY A 52 -1.22 -10.03 -3.54
N VAL A 53 -1.85 -10.24 -4.70
CA VAL A 53 -2.62 -11.47 -4.98
C VAL A 53 -1.70 -12.70 -4.98
N ALA A 54 -0.51 -12.62 -5.58
CA ALA A 54 0.45 -13.72 -5.58
C ALA A 54 0.88 -14.10 -4.15
N PHE A 55 1.14 -13.12 -3.27
CA PHE A 55 1.46 -13.38 -1.87
C PHE A 55 0.30 -14.04 -1.13
N VAL A 56 -0.93 -13.52 -1.30
CA VAL A 56 -2.11 -14.13 -0.66
C VAL A 56 -2.29 -15.57 -1.12
N TRP A 57 -2.10 -15.84 -2.42
CA TRP A 57 -2.18 -17.19 -2.98
C TRP A 57 -1.07 -18.11 -2.45
N LEU A 58 0.16 -17.63 -2.27
CA LEU A 58 1.26 -18.43 -1.70
C LEU A 58 1.10 -18.72 -0.20
N ILE A 59 0.45 -17.83 0.55
CA ILE A 59 0.26 -17.99 2.00
C ILE A 59 -0.97 -18.86 2.31
N ARG A 60 -2.02 -18.78 1.47
CA ARG A 60 -3.30 -19.46 1.69
C ARG A 60 -3.57 -20.65 0.76
N GLY A 61 -2.83 -20.77 -0.35
CA GLY A 61 -2.87 -21.91 -1.26
C GLY A 61 -1.96 -23.02 -0.79
#